data_AF-A0A6N7LXD7-F1
#
_entry.id   AF-A0A6N7LXD7-F1
#
_cell.length_a   1.000
_cell.length_b   1.000
_cell.length_c   1.000
_cell.angle_alpha   90.00
_cell.angle_beta   90.00
_cell.angle_gamma   90.00
#
_symmetry.space_group_name_H-M   'P 1'
#
loop_
_entity.id
_entity.type
_entity.pdbx_description
1 polymer ?
#
loop_
_entity_poly.entity_id
_entity_poly.type
_entity_poly.pdbx_seq_one_letter_code
_entity_poly.pdbx_strand_id
1 'polypeptide(L)'
;MAELLIIIGVSTIIVTTLGLMNEASHRGHSALFFMIPLASLGQVQQGWEHYRWWALARVAGVLTAAVGTALFIMSHASEVPPAAGVSGQSGQVQRGESMATTTSFVTSEEAALAVVKGQGKALSGRIHGREFRYDRVALIDGVLTASQGEGFLPELEVRALIGWKPEEITERKNFLVTPSEANPPVVHVSWKPEGKDYPETQIFKGGYRMELALAPLDAGQLSGSLVLVVPDSFKSYLSGDFTAYTNHLRYLNGSVDLHFDHEDTLAYVARQYLLTQFPEGALETVTPRQVVLRRAESSGQVTARVVLTNGAEEERSVRLEKSDVGWSVEPGSMASRLIKEADQGSMSYTTPGQQQPLEASAQLEPISMSFPELVTFVDRAVVLEMTSGRKIDGVLRKVSVNRLWIEINVGSGVVERSFPKDELQSLVLGSGQKVNVDKGDTQTETTVAVPEVGSADSTTRAGSTHFSDTDDPRVEKFRGLLGQSVTVTADEGPARTGLLQSVESDHITLSVPVGAGNMEYFYDMNSIRSLEAAR
;
A
#
# COMPACT_ATOMS: atom_id res chain seq x y z
N MET A 1 -8.60 31.20 9.07
CA MET A 1 -7.77 31.64 10.23
C MET A 1 -6.71 32.66 9.81
N ALA A 2 -5.84 32.35 8.82
CA ALA A 2 -4.80 33.28 8.33
C ALA A 2 -5.37 34.63 7.84
N GLU A 3 -6.44 34.62 7.05
CA GLU A 3 -7.09 35.84 6.53
C GLU A 3 -7.63 36.75 7.65
N LEU A 4 -8.22 36.17 8.70
CA LEU A 4 -8.71 36.93 9.86
C LEU A 4 -7.55 37.63 10.60
N LEU A 5 -6.40 36.98 10.74
CA LEU A 5 -5.22 37.58 11.37
C LEU A 5 -4.66 38.74 10.54
N ILE A 6 -4.67 38.63 9.22
CA ILE A 6 -4.26 39.71 8.31
C ILE A 6 -5.21 40.91 8.49
N ILE A 7 -6.52 40.69 8.46
CA ILE A 7 -7.52 41.76 8.63
C ILE A 7 -7.36 42.45 9.99
N ILE A 8 -7.29 41.67 11.08
CA ILE A 8 -7.14 42.21 12.45
C ILE A 8 -5.83 43.00 12.58
N GLY A 9 -4.72 42.48 12.03
CA GLY A 9 -3.43 43.16 12.04
C GLY A 9 -3.47 44.49 11.30
N VAL A 10 -4.02 44.51 10.07
CA VAL A 10 -4.15 45.72 9.26
C VAL A 10 -5.07 46.76 9.90
N SER A 11 -6.22 46.34 10.43
CA SER A 11 -7.13 47.25 11.15
C SER A 11 -6.47 47.86 12.38
N THR A 12 -5.70 47.08 13.14
CA THR A 12 -4.97 47.58 14.32
C THR A 12 -3.91 48.61 13.92
N ILE A 13 -3.20 48.41 12.82
CA ILE A 13 -2.22 49.39 12.30
C ILE A 13 -2.91 50.71 11.93
N ILE A 14 -4.08 50.67 11.29
CA ILE A 14 -4.81 51.87 10.89
C ILE A 14 -5.28 52.66 12.11
N VAL A 15 -5.94 51.99 13.06
CA VAL A 15 -6.47 52.64 14.28
C VAL A 15 -5.35 53.25 15.12
N THR A 16 -4.25 52.52 15.30
CA THR A 16 -3.11 53.01 16.10
C THR A 16 -2.37 54.15 15.40
N THR A 17 -2.33 54.16 14.07
CA THR A 17 -1.77 55.29 13.29
C THR A 17 -2.62 56.55 13.47
N LEU A 18 -3.95 56.43 13.41
CA LEU A 18 -4.86 57.55 13.68
C LEU A 18 -4.73 58.05 15.12
N GLY A 19 -4.59 57.14 16.10
CA GLY A 19 -4.33 57.49 17.50
C GLY A 19 -3.05 58.30 17.69
N LEU A 20 -1.95 57.88 17.05
CA LEU A 20 -0.68 58.63 17.05
C LEU A 20 -0.83 60.02 16.44
N MET A 21 -1.55 60.12 15.31
CA MET A 21 -1.80 61.40 14.64
C MET A 21 -2.62 62.35 15.51
N ASN A 22 -3.66 61.85 16.18
CA ASN A 22 -4.51 62.65 17.05
C ASN A 22 -3.72 63.18 18.26
N GLU A 23 -2.94 62.31 18.93
CA GLU A 23 -2.12 62.67 20.08
C GLU A 23 -1.00 63.65 19.69
N ALA A 24 -0.44 63.53 18.48
CA ALA A 24 0.51 64.50 17.94
C ALA A 24 -0.12 65.88 17.69
N SER A 25 -1.33 65.90 17.10
CA SER A 25 -2.06 67.14 16.80
C SER A 25 -2.44 67.91 18.06
N HIS A 26 -2.89 67.24 19.12
CA HIS A 26 -3.23 67.90 20.40
C HIS A 26 -2.04 68.56 21.09
N ARG A 27 -0.81 68.13 20.74
CA ARG A 27 0.43 68.61 21.35
C ARG A 27 1.21 69.58 20.46
N GLY A 28 0.64 69.97 19.32
CA GLY A 28 1.25 70.92 18.38
C GLY A 28 2.36 70.30 17.52
N HIS A 29 2.48 68.98 17.48
CA HIS A 29 3.41 68.29 16.60
C HIS A 29 2.76 67.93 15.26
N SER A 30 3.56 67.78 14.20
CA SER A 30 3.04 67.48 12.87
C SER A 30 2.55 66.04 12.79
N ALA A 31 1.23 65.86 12.65
CA ALA A 31 0.57 64.55 12.53
C ALA A 31 0.94 63.82 11.23
N LEU A 32 1.32 64.56 10.17
CA LEU A 32 1.66 64.00 8.87
C LEU A 32 2.88 63.06 8.90
N PHE A 33 3.79 63.24 9.86
CA PHE A 33 4.96 62.36 10.00
C PHE A 33 4.60 60.91 10.35
N PHE A 34 3.42 60.65 10.93
CA PHE A 34 3.00 59.30 11.31
C PHE A 34 2.42 58.46 10.16
N MET A 35 2.06 59.10 9.05
CA MET A 35 1.60 58.43 7.82
C MET A 35 2.77 57.78 7.07
N ILE A 36 3.97 58.35 7.16
CA ILE A 36 5.17 57.82 6.51
C ILE A 36 5.91 56.93 7.51
N PRO A 37 6.00 55.61 7.29
CA PRO A 37 6.72 54.73 8.19
C PRO A 37 8.19 55.16 8.32
N LEU A 38 8.74 55.08 9.53
CA LEU A 38 10.11 55.48 9.91
C LEU A 38 10.38 56.99 10.00
N ALA A 39 9.59 57.85 9.35
CA ALA A 39 9.76 59.31 9.45
C ALA A 39 9.37 59.87 10.84
N SER A 40 8.48 59.17 11.56
CA SER A 40 8.05 59.52 12.92
C SER A 40 8.95 58.97 14.03
N LEU A 41 10.01 58.20 13.72
CA LEU A 41 10.82 57.52 14.75
C LEU A 41 11.48 58.50 15.73
N GLY A 42 12.05 59.59 15.20
CA GLY A 42 12.69 60.61 16.04
C GLY A 42 11.68 61.30 16.97
N GLN A 43 10.46 61.52 16.49
CA GLN A 43 9.39 62.15 17.26
C GLN A 43 8.83 61.21 18.35
N VAL A 44 8.73 59.91 18.06
CA VAL A 44 8.34 58.89 19.05
C VAL A 44 9.42 58.70 20.12
N GLN A 45 10.70 58.76 19.76
CA GLN A 45 11.81 58.64 20.73
C GLN A 45 11.88 59.85 21.67
N GLN A 46 11.73 61.07 21.14
CA GLN A 46 11.75 62.29 21.96
C GLN A 46 10.49 62.42 22.84
N GLY A 47 9.34 61.91 22.38
CA GLY A 47 8.06 61.95 23.09
C GLY A 47 7.62 60.60 23.68
N TRP A 48 8.55 59.70 24.01
CA TRP A 48 8.27 58.30 24.31
C TRP A 48 7.18 58.09 25.37
N GLU A 49 7.18 58.91 26.42
CA GLU A 49 6.20 58.79 27.51
C GLU A 49 4.75 58.90 27.03
N HIS A 50 4.52 59.65 25.95
CA HIS A 50 3.20 59.96 25.41
C HIS A 50 2.80 59.00 24.29
N TYR A 51 3.76 58.58 23.46
CA TYR A 51 3.48 57.79 22.26
C TYR A 51 3.67 56.27 22.45
N ARG A 52 4.30 55.82 23.55
CA ARG A 52 4.67 54.40 23.76
C ARG A 52 3.55 53.40 23.52
N TRP A 53 2.35 53.65 24.03
CA TRP A 53 1.25 52.68 23.94
C TRP A 53 0.75 52.51 22.51
N TRP A 54 0.55 53.62 21.81
CA TRP A 54 0.12 53.59 20.42
C TRP A 54 1.22 53.08 19.48
N ALA A 55 2.49 53.41 19.75
CA ALA A 55 3.63 52.92 18.97
C ALA A 55 3.81 51.40 19.15
N LEU A 56 3.75 50.88 20.38
CA LEU A 56 3.85 49.44 20.64
C LEU A 56 2.67 48.66 20.04
N ALA A 57 1.45 49.19 20.15
CA ALA A 57 0.27 48.57 19.55
C ALA A 57 0.36 48.51 18.01
N ARG A 58 0.93 49.56 17.38
CA ARG A 58 1.17 49.56 15.92
C ARG A 58 2.16 48.48 15.51
N VAL A 59 3.25 48.30 16.27
CA VAL A 59 4.24 47.23 16.03
C VAL A 59 3.60 45.85 16.20
N ALA A 60 2.78 45.65 17.23
CA ALA A 60 2.05 44.39 17.42
C ALA A 60 1.09 44.09 16.25
N GLY A 61 0.41 45.11 15.72
CA GLY A 61 -0.42 44.99 14.52
C GLY A 61 0.37 44.54 13.28
N VAL A 62 1.55 45.11 13.05
CA VAL A 62 2.46 44.72 11.94
C VAL A 62 2.91 43.27 12.08
N LEU A 63 3.33 42.84 13.27
CA LEU A 63 3.73 41.46 13.52
C LEU A 63 2.59 40.48 13.29
N THR A 64 1.38 40.83 13.74
CA THR A 64 0.18 39.99 13.56
C THR A 64 -0.18 39.83 12.07
N ALA A 65 -0.12 40.92 11.29
CA ALA A 65 -0.36 40.86 9.85
C ALA A 65 0.73 40.05 9.10
N ALA A 66 1.99 40.16 9.52
CA ALA A 66 3.09 39.39 8.95
C ALA A 66 2.95 37.88 9.22
N VAL A 67 2.57 37.48 10.45
CA VAL A 67 2.28 36.08 10.80
C VAL A 67 1.09 35.57 9.99
N GLY A 68 0.01 36.35 9.89
CA GLY A 68 -1.14 35.99 9.06
C GLY A 68 -0.76 35.76 7.59
N THR A 69 0.10 36.63 7.03
CA THR A 69 0.58 36.53 5.63
C THR A 69 1.49 35.31 5.43
N ALA A 70 2.38 35.01 6.38
CA ALA A 70 3.24 33.82 6.32
C ALA A 70 2.41 32.52 6.36
N LEU A 71 1.39 32.46 7.23
CA LEU A 71 0.46 31.33 7.29
C LEU A 71 -0.37 31.21 6.00
N PHE A 72 -0.77 32.33 5.40
CA PHE A 72 -1.50 32.35 4.13
C PHE A 72 -0.64 31.74 3.00
N ILE A 73 0.63 32.14 2.88
CA ILE A 73 1.57 31.58 1.89
C ILE A 73 1.82 30.09 2.14
N MET A 74 2.01 29.66 3.39
CA MET A 74 2.18 28.23 3.71
C MET A 74 0.94 27.40 3.36
N SER A 75 -0.27 27.94 3.58
CA SER A 75 -1.52 27.24 3.25
C SER A 75 -1.75 27.12 1.74
N HIS A 76 -1.38 28.12 0.95
CA HIS A 76 -1.55 28.14 -0.50
C HIS A 76 -0.35 27.55 -1.28
N ALA A 77 0.77 27.29 -0.61
CA ALA A 77 1.87 26.48 -1.15
C ALA A 77 1.54 24.96 -1.14
N SER A 78 0.37 24.57 -0.63
CA SER A 78 -0.10 23.19 -0.52
C SER A 78 -1.12 22.83 -1.62
N GLU A 79 -0.75 23.05 -2.88
CA GLU A 79 -1.29 22.29 -4.03
C GLU A 79 -0.13 21.58 -4.77
N VAL A 80 0.76 20.96 -3.98
CA VAL A 80 1.69 19.94 -4.44
C VAL A 80 1.39 18.70 -3.59
N PRO A 81 1.09 17.53 -4.17
CA PRO A 81 0.78 16.34 -3.39
C PRO A 81 2.01 15.91 -2.56
N PRO A 82 1.82 15.36 -1.34
CA PRO A 82 2.92 15.07 -0.45
C PRO A 82 3.72 13.87 -0.98
N ALA A 83 4.95 14.13 -1.40
CA ALA A 83 5.99 13.12 -1.35
C ALA A 83 6.31 12.87 0.13
N ALA A 84 6.07 11.64 0.58
CA ALA A 84 6.53 11.15 1.87
C ALA A 84 8.05 11.36 1.98
N GLY A 85 8.46 11.86 3.15
CA GLY A 85 9.78 12.39 3.39
C GLY A 85 10.89 11.36 3.22
N VAL A 86 11.82 11.68 2.32
CA VAL A 86 13.22 11.29 2.51
C VAL A 86 13.84 12.39 3.37
N SER A 87 14.28 12.01 4.56
CA SER A 87 15.05 12.82 5.49
C SER A 87 16.13 13.64 4.77
N GLY A 88 16.16 14.94 5.07
CA GLY A 88 17.10 15.89 4.49
C GLY A 88 18.54 15.49 4.76
N GLN A 89 19.27 15.17 3.69
CA GLN A 89 20.72 15.17 3.68
C GLN A 89 21.19 16.21 2.67
N SER A 90 21.84 17.25 3.19
CA SER A 90 22.49 18.28 2.41
C SER A 90 23.81 17.76 1.83
N GLY A 91 23.71 16.82 0.89
CA GLY A 91 24.76 16.60 -0.10
C GLY A 91 24.71 17.71 -1.14
N GLN A 92 25.85 18.05 -1.76
CA GLN A 92 25.81 18.88 -2.96
C GLN A 92 25.07 18.10 -4.05
N VAL A 93 23.83 18.51 -4.32
CA VAL A 93 23.03 17.95 -5.39
C VAL A 93 23.49 18.58 -6.70
N GLN A 94 24.24 17.82 -7.49
CA GLN A 94 24.45 18.18 -8.88
C GLN A 94 23.14 17.85 -9.63
N ARG A 95 22.35 18.89 -9.92
CA ARG A 95 21.20 18.74 -10.82
C ARG A 95 21.75 18.34 -12.18
N GLY A 96 21.51 17.08 -12.56
CA GLY A 96 21.90 16.57 -13.86
C GLY A 96 21.35 17.47 -14.97
N GLU A 97 22.15 17.62 -16.02
CA GLU A 97 21.78 18.34 -17.23
C GLU A 97 20.43 17.82 -17.75
N SER A 98 19.52 18.74 -18.09
CA SER A 98 18.27 18.42 -18.76
C SER A 98 18.62 17.80 -20.11
N MET A 99 18.60 16.46 -20.18
CA MET A 99 19.25 15.65 -21.20
C MET A 99 20.78 15.75 -21.08
N ALA A 100 21.37 14.85 -20.28
CA ALA A 100 22.81 14.60 -20.30
C ALA A 100 23.24 14.54 -21.76
N THR A 101 24.19 15.41 -22.12
CA THR A 101 24.86 15.39 -23.42
C THR A 101 25.24 13.95 -23.71
N THR A 102 24.51 13.31 -24.62
CA THR A 102 24.42 11.85 -24.77
C THR A 102 25.81 11.23 -24.71
N THR A 103 26.22 10.70 -23.56
CA THR A 103 27.39 9.84 -23.56
C THR A 103 26.96 8.61 -24.34
N SER A 104 27.62 8.35 -25.47
CA SER A 104 27.34 7.21 -26.34
C SER A 104 27.48 5.86 -25.61
N PHE A 105 27.94 5.88 -24.35
CA PHE A 105 28.06 4.72 -23.50
C PHE A 105 26.73 3.97 -23.32
N VAL A 106 25.60 4.65 -23.07
CA VAL A 106 24.32 3.97 -22.78
C VAL A 106 23.89 3.04 -23.91
N THR A 107 24.19 3.41 -25.16
CA THR A 107 23.90 2.63 -26.38
C THR A 107 25.13 1.91 -26.94
N SER A 108 26.26 1.93 -26.23
CA SER A 108 27.51 1.31 -26.68
C SER A 108 27.52 -0.21 -26.52
N GLU A 109 28.30 -0.88 -27.36
CA GLU A 109 28.62 -2.30 -27.21
C GLU A 109 29.30 -2.59 -25.86
N GLU A 110 30.12 -1.66 -25.36
CA GLU A 110 30.77 -1.77 -24.03
C GLU A 110 29.73 -1.89 -22.92
N ALA A 111 28.67 -1.09 -22.95
CA ALA A 111 27.56 -1.19 -21.99
C ALA A 111 26.77 -2.49 -22.16
N ALA A 112 26.54 -2.96 -23.38
CA ALA A 112 25.88 -4.24 -23.63
C ALA A 112 26.69 -5.42 -23.04
N LEU A 113 28.00 -5.45 -23.25
CA LEU A 113 28.90 -6.47 -22.69
C LEU A 113 28.94 -6.42 -21.16
N ALA A 114 28.96 -5.22 -20.58
CA ALA A 114 28.95 -5.02 -19.13
C ALA A 114 27.67 -5.60 -18.49
N VAL A 115 26.52 -5.41 -19.13
CA VAL A 115 25.23 -5.97 -18.69
C VAL A 115 25.24 -7.50 -18.78
N VAL A 116 25.64 -8.06 -19.93
CA VAL A 116 25.68 -9.53 -20.12
C VAL A 116 26.60 -10.20 -19.08
N LYS A 117 27.70 -9.56 -18.69
CA LYS A 117 28.63 -10.09 -17.68
C LYS A 117 27.99 -10.27 -16.30
N GLY A 118 27.00 -9.44 -15.96
CA GLY A 118 26.32 -9.44 -14.67
C GLY A 118 25.04 -10.29 -14.62
N GLN A 119 24.48 -10.71 -15.75
CA GLN A 119 23.28 -11.55 -15.78
C GLN A 119 23.51 -12.89 -15.05
N GLY A 120 22.55 -13.28 -14.20
CA GLY A 120 22.62 -14.53 -13.42
C GLY A 120 23.63 -14.49 -12.26
N LYS A 121 24.14 -13.31 -11.88
CA LYS A 121 25.08 -13.11 -10.78
C LYS A 121 24.54 -12.07 -9.82
N ALA A 122 25.09 -12.03 -8.60
CA ALA A 122 24.79 -10.98 -7.63
C ALA A 122 25.00 -9.57 -8.23
N LEU A 123 24.07 -8.67 -7.93
CA LEU A 123 24.04 -7.30 -8.41
C LEU A 123 25.38 -6.61 -8.16
N SER A 124 26.02 -6.18 -9.25
CA SER A 124 27.32 -5.55 -9.18
C SER A 124 27.50 -4.60 -10.35
N GLY A 125 28.56 -3.82 -10.33
CA GLY A 125 28.89 -2.98 -11.46
C GLY A 125 29.92 -1.92 -11.11
N ARG A 126 29.71 -0.73 -11.66
CA ARG A 126 30.59 0.42 -11.45
C ARG A 126 29.76 1.67 -11.27
N ILE A 127 30.06 2.44 -10.22
CA ILE A 127 29.43 3.72 -9.93
C ILE A 127 30.53 4.76 -9.80
N HIS A 128 30.44 5.83 -10.59
CA HIS A 128 31.38 6.95 -10.60
C HIS A 128 32.84 6.49 -10.68
N GLY A 129 33.11 5.49 -11.52
CA GLY A 129 34.46 4.93 -11.71
C GLY A 129 34.90 3.88 -10.69
N ARG A 130 34.13 3.65 -9.61
CA ARG A 130 34.44 2.71 -8.52
C ARG A 130 33.64 1.42 -8.65
N GLU A 131 34.26 0.28 -8.32
CA GLU A 131 33.56 -1.01 -8.31
C GLU A 131 32.43 -0.99 -7.27
N PHE A 132 31.25 -1.47 -7.66
CA PHE A 132 30.08 -1.56 -6.79
C PHE A 132 29.71 -3.01 -6.54
N ARG A 133 29.47 -3.34 -5.28
CA ARG A 133 28.83 -4.59 -4.82
C ARG A 133 27.82 -4.21 -3.77
N TYR A 134 26.58 -4.67 -3.92
CA TYR A 134 25.55 -4.30 -2.96
C TYR A 134 25.81 -4.98 -1.61
N ASP A 135 25.66 -4.21 -0.53
CA ASP A 135 25.53 -4.75 0.83
C ASP A 135 24.05 -4.86 1.20
N ARG A 136 23.22 -3.96 0.67
CA ARG A 136 21.78 -3.94 0.89
C ARG A 136 21.04 -3.43 -0.34
N VAL A 137 19.90 -4.07 -0.62
CA VAL A 137 18.87 -3.52 -1.51
C VAL A 137 17.54 -3.46 -0.76
N ALA A 138 16.80 -2.37 -0.94
CA ALA A 138 15.48 -2.23 -0.34
C ALA A 138 14.53 -1.51 -1.29
N LEU A 139 13.25 -1.88 -1.25
CA LEU A 139 12.17 -1.14 -1.90
C LEU A 139 11.23 -0.65 -0.81
N ILE A 140 11.25 0.66 -0.54
CA ILE A 140 10.44 1.26 0.51
C ILE A 140 9.86 2.57 -0.03
N ASP A 141 8.57 2.80 0.22
CA ASP A 141 7.84 4.00 -0.24
C ASP A 141 8.00 4.30 -1.74
N GLY A 142 8.06 3.25 -2.57
CA GLY A 142 8.25 3.40 -4.02
C GLY A 142 9.67 3.73 -4.47
N VAL A 143 10.66 3.66 -3.56
CA VAL A 143 12.07 3.92 -3.87
C VAL A 143 12.90 2.65 -3.76
N LEU A 144 13.39 2.15 -4.89
CA LEU A 144 14.37 1.07 -4.93
C LEU A 144 15.75 1.65 -4.64
N THR A 145 16.37 1.22 -3.54
CA THR A 145 17.67 1.70 -3.08
C THR A 145 18.65 0.53 -3.02
N ALA A 146 19.74 0.60 -3.79
CA ALA A 146 20.86 -0.32 -3.70
C ALA A 146 22.08 0.44 -3.15
N SER A 147 22.65 -0.05 -2.05
CA SER A 147 23.69 0.65 -1.30
C SER A 147 24.88 -0.25 -0.96
N GLN A 148 26.05 0.36 -0.87
CA GLN A 148 27.29 -0.22 -0.39
C GLN A 148 27.89 0.67 0.71
N GLY A 149 28.38 0.05 1.78
CA GLY A 149 28.91 0.67 2.98
C GLY A 149 28.15 0.25 4.24
N GLU A 150 28.87 0.16 5.36
CA GLU A 150 28.31 -0.25 6.65
C GLU A 150 27.90 0.92 7.57
N GLY A 151 28.20 2.16 7.15
CA GLY A 151 27.95 3.39 7.89
C GLY A 151 26.54 3.94 7.71
N PHE A 152 26.19 4.97 8.50
CA PHE A 152 24.92 5.70 8.35
C PHE A 152 24.79 6.37 6.98
N LEU A 153 25.92 6.76 6.39
CA LEU A 153 26.01 7.27 5.02
C LEU A 153 26.67 6.20 4.15
N PRO A 154 26.00 5.74 3.07
CA PRO A 154 26.57 4.77 2.17
C PRO A 154 27.75 5.38 1.40
N GLU A 155 28.72 4.54 1.05
CA GLU A 155 29.86 4.95 0.24
C GLU A 155 29.49 5.08 -1.23
N LEU A 156 28.62 4.18 -1.69
CA LEU A 156 28.01 4.17 -3.02
C LEU A 156 26.54 3.80 -2.89
N GLU A 157 25.67 4.53 -3.59
CA GLU A 157 24.23 4.28 -3.55
C GLU A 157 23.58 4.61 -4.89
N VAL A 158 22.60 3.81 -5.29
CA VAL A 158 21.67 4.11 -6.37
C VAL A 158 20.26 4.07 -5.83
N ARG A 159 19.48 5.11 -6.13
CA ARG A 159 18.05 5.19 -5.78
C ARG A 159 17.22 5.42 -7.03
N ALA A 160 16.26 4.55 -7.30
CA ALA A 160 15.31 4.68 -8.39
C ALA A 160 13.90 4.89 -7.83
N LEU A 161 13.28 6.02 -8.14
CA LEU A 161 11.93 6.38 -7.70
C LEU A 161 10.89 5.72 -8.61
N ILE A 162 10.72 4.40 -8.48
CA ILE A 162 9.85 3.59 -9.35
C ILE A 162 8.36 3.68 -8.99
N GLY A 163 8.02 4.17 -7.80
CA GLY A 163 6.65 4.41 -7.36
C GLY A 163 5.84 3.15 -6.99
N TRP A 164 6.44 1.96 -7.06
CA TRP A 164 5.77 0.71 -6.71
C TRP A 164 5.74 0.50 -5.20
N LYS A 165 4.55 0.25 -4.65
CA LYS A 165 4.44 -0.20 -3.26
C LYS A 165 4.77 -1.69 -3.17
N PRO A 166 5.65 -2.12 -2.25
CA PRO A 166 6.00 -3.53 -2.12
C PRO A 166 4.80 -4.45 -1.93
N GLU A 167 3.78 -4.00 -1.21
CA GLU A 167 2.56 -4.77 -0.91
C GLU A 167 1.70 -5.01 -2.15
N GLU A 168 1.86 -4.20 -3.20
CA GLU A 168 1.16 -4.33 -4.48
C GLU A 168 1.92 -5.23 -5.48
N ILE A 169 3.06 -5.80 -5.07
CA ILE A 169 3.83 -6.77 -5.85
C ILE A 169 3.46 -8.16 -5.35
N THR A 170 2.33 -8.68 -5.81
CA THR A 170 1.86 -10.05 -5.51
C THR A 170 2.34 -11.08 -6.53
N GLU A 171 2.81 -10.61 -7.69
CA GLU A 171 3.34 -11.41 -8.79
C GLU A 171 4.56 -10.71 -9.41
N ARG A 172 5.22 -11.38 -10.36
CA ARG A 172 6.38 -10.81 -11.04
C ARG A 172 5.98 -9.55 -11.82
N LYS A 173 6.58 -8.42 -11.46
CA LYS A 173 6.46 -7.15 -12.18
C LYS A 173 7.76 -6.81 -12.88
N ASN A 174 7.64 -6.37 -14.12
CA ASN A 174 8.76 -5.92 -14.94
C ASN A 174 8.62 -4.42 -15.25
N PHE A 175 9.75 -3.73 -15.31
CA PHE A 175 9.84 -2.30 -15.57
C PHE A 175 10.99 -2.05 -16.53
N LEU A 176 10.67 -1.48 -17.70
CA LEU A 176 11.63 -1.22 -18.76
C LEU A 176 11.67 0.28 -19.04
N VAL A 177 12.87 0.85 -19.07
CA VAL A 177 13.14 2.24 -19.45
C VAL A 177 14.14 2.25 -20.59
N THR A 178 13.76 2.94 -21.65
CA THR A 178 14.66 3.25 -22.75
C THR A 178 15.26 4.65 -22.59
N PRO A 179 16.42 4.94 -23.19
CA PRO A 179 17.03 6.28 -23.10
C PRO A 179 16.16 7.42 -23.64
N SER A 180 15.19 7.10 -24.52
CA SER A 180 14.28 8.05 -25.16
C SER A 180 12.92 8.13 -24.46
N GLU A 181 12.75 7.46 -23.31
CA GLU A 181 11.51 7.48 -22.55
C GLU A 181 11.15 8.92 -22.11
N ALA A 182 9.88 9.30 -22.27
CA ALA A 182 9.44 10.68 -22.03
C ALA A 182 9.33 11.03 -20.54
N ASN A 183 8.89 10.08 -19.72
CA ASN A 183 8.72 10.27 -18.29
C ASN A 183 9.23 9.05 -17.49
N PRO A 184 10.53 8.76 -17.54
CA PRO A 184 11.09 7.65 -16.79
C PRO A 184 11.24 8.02 -15.30
N PRO A 185 11.36 7.03 -14.40
CA PRO A 185 11.68 7.27 -13.00
C PRO A 185 12.89 8.16 -12.81
N VAL A 186 12.91 8.90 -11.71
CA VAL A 186 14.13 9.64 -11.36
C VAL A 186 15.13 8.67 -10.73
N VAL A 187 16.36 8.67 -11.24
CA VAL A 187 17.46 7.86 -10.70
C VAL A 187 18.48 8.80 -10.05
N HIS A 188 18.79 8.56 -8.78
CA HIS A 188 19.86 9.23 -8.06
C HIS A 188 21.05 8.28 -7.96
N VAL A 189 22.23 8.78 -8.30
CA VAL A 189 23.49 8.08 -8.11
C VAL A 189 24.30 8.89 -7.11
N SER A 190 24.62 8.29 -5.98
CA SER A 190 25.34 8.94 -4.88
C SER A 190 26.66 8.24 -4.62
N TRP A 191 27.69 9.03 -4.32
CA TRP A 191 29.02 8.52 -3.98
C TRP A 191 29.67 9.42 -2.94
N LYS A 192 30.34 8.82 -1.94
CA LYS A 192 31.16 9.55 -0.96
C LYS A 192 32.55 9.84 -1.54
N PRO A 193 32.92 11.10 -1.80
CA PRO A 193 34.26 11.44 -2.28
C PRO A 193 35.33 11.16 -1.22
N GLU A 194 36.57 10.91 -1.65
CA GLU A 194 37.69 10.74 -0.71
C GLU A 194 37.90 12.01 0.13
N GLY A 195 38.09 11.81 1.44
CA GLY A 195 38.31 12.91 2.40
C GLY A 195 37.06 13.75 2.71
N LYS A 196 35.87 13.37 2.23
CA LYS A 196 34.60 14.01 2.61
C LYS A 196 33.72 13.06 3.42
N ASP A 197 33.02 13.63 4.39
CA ASP A 197 32.10 12.88 5.26
C ASP A 197 30.71 12.70 4.64
N TYR A 198 30.37 13.46 3.60
CA TYR A 198 29.05 13.46 2.97
C TYR A 198 29.09 12.99 1.51
N PRO A 199 28.05 12.25 1.06
CA PRO A 199 27.94 11.86 -0.34
C PRO A 199 27.60 13.05 -1.24
N GLU A 200 28.11 13.00 -2.47
CA GLU A 200 27.65 13.80 -3.60
C GLU A 200 26.63 12.99 -4.39
N THR A 201 25.60 13.66 -4.93
CA THR A 201 24.52 13.01 -5.66
C THR A 201 24.33 13.64 -7.02
N GLN A 202 24.29 12.79 -8.05
CA GLN A 202 23.88 13.14 -9.41
C GLN A 202 22.48 12.59 -9.68
N ILE A 203 21.62 13.45 -10.25
CA ILE A 203 20.22 13.12 -10.53
C ILE A 203 20.01 12.96 -12.03
N PHE A 204 19.51 11.80 -12.45
CA PHE A 204 19.14 11.48 -13.82
C PHE A 204 17.61 11.42 -13.94
N LYS A 205 17.05 12.31 -14.78
CA LYS A 205 15.61 12.34 -15.09
C LYS A 205 15.24 11.63 -16.38
N GLY A 206 16.22 11.03 -17.07
CA GLY A 206 16.08 10.37 -18.36
C GLY A 206 17.44 10.14 -19.03
N GLY A 207 17.45 9.62 -20.26
CA GLY A 207 18.68 9.33 -21.00
C GLY A 207 19.42 8.07 -20.55
N TYR A 208 18.88 7.33 -19.58
CA TYR A 208 19.44 6.09 -19.05
C TYR A 208 18.64 4.88 -19.56
N ARG A 209 19.23 3.69 -19.48
CA ARG A 209 18.53 2.43 -19.70
C ARG A 209 18.33 1.72 -18.38
N MET A 210 17.13 1.22 -18.11
CA MET A 210 16.85 0.40 -16.94
C MET A 210 15.97 -0.79 -17.29
N GLU A 211 16.32 -1.98 -16.82
CA GLU A 211 15.48 -3.16 -16.83
C GLU A 211 15.40 -3.68 -15.40
N LEU A 212 14.22 -3.66 -14.82
CA LEU A 212 13.99 -4.11 -13.45
C LEU A 212 12.92 -5.19 -13.48
N ALA A 213 13.19 -6.32 -12.85
CA ALA A 213 12.19 -7.31 -12.52
C ALA A 213 12.16 -7.49 -11.00
N LEU A 214 10.96 -7.57 -10.43
CA LEU A 214 10.74 -7.87 -9.01
C LEU A 214 9.66 -8.93 -8.90
N ALA A 215 9.84 -9.87 -7.97
CA ALA A 215 8.86 -10.88 -7.63
C ALA A 215 8.85 -11.11 -6.11
N PRO A 216 7.71 -11.51 -5.52
CA PRO A 216 7.67 -11.95 -4.12
C PRO A 216 8.68 -13.08 -3.90
N LEU A 217 9.45 -13.00 -2.81
CA LEU A 217 10.30 -14.09 -2.36
C LEU A 217 9.76 -14.69 -1.06
N ASP A 218 9.66 -13.86 -0.02
CA ASP A 218 9.24 -14.23 1.33
C ASP A 218 8.57 -13.03 2.03
N ALA A 219 8.11 -13.21 3.27
CA ALA A 219 7.56 -12.13 4.08
C ALA A 219 8.58 -10.98 4.24
N GLY A 220 8.27 -9.85 3.59
CA GLY A 220 9.10 -8.64 3.62
C GLY A 220 10.32 -8.67 2.70
N GLN A 221 10.37 -9.60 1.74
CA GLN A 221 11.47 -9.75 0.78
C GLN A 221 10.97 -9.95 -0.65
N LEU A 222 11.68 -9.31 -1.59
CA LEU A 222 11.46 -9.44 -3.02
C LEU A 222 12.73 -9.99 -3.67
N SER A 223 12.59 -10.96 -4.56
CA SER A 223 13.67 -11.34 -5.48
C SER A 223 13.64 -10.38 -6.66
N GLY A 224 14.80 -9.93 -7.12
CA GLY A 224 14.88 -9.00 -8.23
C GLY A 224 16.10 -9.16 -9.12
N SER A 225 15.97 -8.64 -10.33
CA SER A 225 17.08 -8.45 -11.27
C SER A 225 17.07 -7.01 -11.76
N LEU A 226 18.23 -6.34 -11.73
CA LEU A 226 18.38 -4.96 -12.18
C LEU A 226 19.48 -4.89 -13.23
N VAL A 227 19.16 -4.22 -14.32
CA VAL A 227 20.10 -3.64 -15.27
C VAL A 227 19.88 -2.14 -15.24
N LEU A 228 20.93 -1.37 -15.01
CA LEU A 228 20.89 0.09 -15.06
C LEU A 228 22.16 0.59 -15.73
N VAL A 229 22.02 1.46 -16.72
CA VAL A 229 23.14 2.14 -17.38
C VAL A 229 22.82 3.62 -17.47
N VAL A 230 23.63 4.46 -16.81
CA VAL A 230 23.39 5.91 -16.73
C VAL A 230 24.34 6.71 -17.63
N PRO A 231 23.90 7.87 -18.17
CA PRO A 231 24.70 8.70 -19.05
C PRO A 231 25.63 9.63 -18.26
N ASP A 232 26.60 9.07 -17.54
CA ASP A 232 27.65 9.85 -16.87
C ASP A 232 29.00 9.75 -17.60
N SER A 233 29.95 10.61 -17.23
CA SER A 233 31.31 10.59 -17.77
C SER A 233 32.12 9.38 -17.30
N PHE A 234 31.70 8.73 -16.22
CA PHE A 234 32.39 7.61 -15.59
C PHE A 234 31.90 6.23 -16.05
N LYS A 235 30.97 6.20 -17.00
CA LYS A 235 30.40 4.98 -17.59
C LYS A 235 29.84 4.04 -16.49
N SER A 236 28.97 4.59 -15.66
CA SER A 236 28.36 3.91 -14.53
C SER A 236 27.26 2.94 -14.99
N TYR A 237 27.26 1.75 -14.40
CA TYR A 237 26.28 0.70 -14.67
C TYR A 237 26.12 -0.21 -13.45
N LEU A 238 24.94 -0.83 -13.34
CA LEU A 238 24.64 -1.94 -12.44
C LEU A 238 24.00 -3.07 -13.24
N SER A 239 24.36 -4.31 -12.93
CA SER A 239 23.75 -5.49 -13.54
C SER A 239 23.79 -6.67 -12.58
N GLY A 240 22.67 -7.39 -12.48
CA GLY A 240 22.59 -8.67 -11.77
C GLY A 240 21.35 -8.81 -10.90
N ASP A 241 21.35 -9.86 -10.10
CA ASP A 241 20.26 -10.31 -9.24
C ASP A 241 20.48 -9.88 -7.79
N PHE A 242 19.39 -9.63 -7.06
CA PHE A 242 19.42 -9.18 -5.67
C PHE A 242 18.18 -9.63 -4.90
N THR A 243 18.27 -9.53 -3.58
CA THR A 243 17.12 -9.61 -2.67
C THR A 243 16.86 -8.23 -2.09
N ALA A 244 15.66 -7.71 -2.31
CA ALA A 244 15.21 -6.42 -1.81
C ALA A 244 14.40 -6.60 -0.53
N TYR A 245 14.74 -5.85 0.52
CA TYR A 245 13.92 -5.78 1.73
C TYR A 245 12.82 -4.73 1.58
N THR A 246 11.63 -5.01 2.10
CA THR A 246 10.48 -4.09 2.06
C THR A 246 10.28 -3.31 3.36
N ASN A 247 11.26 -3.38 4.26
CA ASN A 247 11.28 -2.71 5.55
C ASN A 247 12.65 -2.07 5.80
N HIS A 248 12.74 -1.23 6.82
CA HIS A 248 13.97 -0.56 7.24
C HIS A 248 14.80 -1.41 8.22
N LEU A 249 14.51 -2.70 8.37
CA LEU A 249 15.33 -3.55 9.23
C LEU A 249 16.74 -3.70 8.64
N ARG A 250 17.72 -3.64 9.52
CA ARG A 250 19.11 -4.01 9.24
C ARG A 250 19.31 -5.44 9.70
N TYR A 251 20.00 -6.24 8.91
CA TYR A 251 20.30 -7.63 9.22
C TYR A 251 21.80 -7.83 9.34
N LEU A 252 22.24 -8.57 10.36
CA LEU A 252 23.62 -9.01 10.57
C LEU A 252 23.59 -10.53 10.66
N ASN A 253 24.29 -11.21 9.74
CA ASN A 253 24.33 -12.67 9.67
C ASN A 253 22.94 -13.34 9.64
N GLY A 254 21.97 -12.71 8.97
CA GLY A 254 20.59 -13.21 8.84
C GLY A 254 19.67 -12.88 10.02
N SER A 255 20.18 -12.31 11.11
CA SER A 255 19.39 -11.85 12.25
C SER A 255 19.19 -10.34 12.22
N VAL A 256 18.05 -9.85 12.74
CA VAL A 256 17.80 -8.40 12.85
C VAL A 256 18.81 -7.77 13.82
N ASP A 257 19.44 -6.68 13.38
CA ASP A 257 20.33 -5.85 14.20
C ASP A 257 19.51 -5.03 15.20
N LEU A 258 19.48 -5.49 16.45
CA LEU A 258 18.78 -4.82 17.54
C LEU A 258 19.47 -3.53 17.99
N HIS A 259 20.69 -3.25 17.54
CA HIS A 259 21.39 -1.99 17.85
C HIS A 259 21.08 -0.90 16.81
N PHE A 260 20.38 -1.23 15.73
CA PHE A 260 20.01 -0.27 14.71
C PHE A 260 18.87 0.66 15.18
N ASP A 261 19.17 1.96 15.28
CA ASP A 261 18.21 2.97 15.73
C ASP A 261 17.23 3.35 14.63
N HIS A 262 16.15 2.57 14.53
CA HIS A 262 15.06 2.79 13.59
C HIS A 262 13.71 2.36 14.18
N GLU A 263 12.63 3.02 13.75
CA GLU A 263 11.27 2.72 14.20
C GLU A 263 10.88 1.27 13.90
N ASP A 264 11.16 0.76 12.70
CA ASP A 264 11.00 -0.66 12.35
C ASP A 264 11.71 -1.63 13.31
N THR A 265 12.91 -1.29 13.82
CA THR A 265 13.60 -2.12 14.82
C THR A 265 12.79 -2.19 16.12
N LEU A 266 12.27 -1.06 16.60
CA LEU A 266 11.42 -1.00 17.79
C LEU A 266 10.11 -1.77 17.56
N ALA A 267 9.49 -1.58 16.39
CA ALA A 267 8.27 -2.30 15.99
C ALA A 267 8.49 -3.82 15.95
N TYR A 268 9.64 -4.25 15.43
CA TYR A 268 10.04 -5.65 15.42
C TYR A 268 10.21 -6.20 16.84
N VAL A 269 10.97 -5.52 17.70
CA VAL A 269 11.21 -5.94 19.10
C VAL A 269 9.89 -6.02 19.87
N ALA A 270 9.04 -5.00 19.78
CA ALA A 270 7.74 -4.98 20.43
C ALA A 270 6.83 -6.11 19.93
N ARG A 271 6.79 -6.37 18.61
CA ARG A 271 6.01 -7.46 18.03
C ARG A 271 6.50 -8.82 18.54
N GLN A 272 7.80 -9.07 18.52
CA GLN A 272 8.37 -10.32 19.02
C GLN A 272 8.06 -10.52 20.50
N TYR A 273 8.20 -9.47 21.31
CA TYR A 273 7.81 -9.52 22.72
C TYR A 273 6.32 -9.86 22.87
N LEU A 274 5.43 -9.15 22.19
CA LEU A 274 3.98 -9.38 22.29
C LEU A 274 3.59 -10.80 21.88
N LEU A 275 4.21 -11.38 20.84
CA LEU A 275 3.97 -12.77 20.44
C LEU A 275 4.25 -13.77 21.57
N THR A 276 5.19 -13.46 22.46
CA THR A 276 5.50 -14.33 23.63
C THR A 276 4.53 -14.15 24.80
N GLN A 277 3.71 -13.08 24.81
CA GLN A 277 2.80 -12.76 25.91
C GLN A 277 1.45 -13.49 25.80
N PHE A 278 1.16 -14.15 24.69
CA PHE A 278 -0.09 -14.87 24.46
C PHE A 278 0.16 -16.38 24.33
N PRO A 279 -0.78 -17.23 24.80
CA PRO A 279 -0.73 -18.66 24.53
C PRO A 279 -0.69 -18.95 23.03
N GLU A 280 -0.08 -20.07 22.66
CA GLU A 280 -0.04 -20.53 21.27
C GLU A 280 -1.46 -20.65 20.70
N GLY A 281 -1.70 -20.07 19.52
CA GLY A 281 -3.01 -20.07 18.86
C GLY A 281 -4.05 -19.08 19.43
N ALA A 282 -3.74 -18.33 20.49
CA ALA A 282 -4.65 -17.29 20.99
C ALA A 282 -4.62 -16.02 20.13
N LEU A 283 -3.55 -15.82 19.37
CA LEU A 283 -3.28 -14.59 18.65
C LEU A 283 -3.44 -14.80 17.14
N GLU A 284 -4.24 -13.94 16.51
CA GLU A 284 -4.43 -13.91 15.06
C GLU A 284 -3.41 -12.98 14.40
N THR A 285 -3.33 -11.72 14.85
CA THR A 285 -2.37 -10.75 14.32
C THR A 285 -1.85 -9.77 15.37
N VAL A 286 -0.58 -9.35 15.20
CA VAL A 286 0.00 -8.20 15.90
C VAL A 286 0.46 -7.20 14.86
N THR A 287 -0.13 -6.00 14.88
CA THR A 287 0.19 -4.92 13.96
C THR A 287 0.65 -3.69 14.75
N PRO A 288 1.96 -3.35 14.71
CA PRO A 288 2.45 -2.08 15.23
C PRO A 288 1.71 -0.91 14.54
N ARG A 289 1.26 0.07 15.32
CA ARG A 289 0.45 1.19 14.83
C ARG A 289 1.10 2.54 15.03
N GLN A 290 1.68 2.75 16.20
CA GLN A 290 2.41 3.96 16.52
C GLN A 290 3.75 3.58 17.13
N VAL A 291 4.83 4.15 16.58
CA VAL A 291 6.19 3.96 17.07
C VAL A 291 6.75 5.34 17.38
N VAL A 292 7.31 5.50 18.57
CA VAL A 292 7.99 6.73 18.98
C VAL A 292 9.41 6.34 19.37
N LEU A 293 10.39 6.82 18.61
CA LEU A 293 11.82 6.61 18.88
C LEU A 293 12.44 7.91 19.40
N ARG A 294 13.03 7.88 20.59
CA ARG A 294 13.76 8.99 21.20
C ARG A 294 15.25 8.66 21.25
N ARG A 295 15.93 8.84 20.12
CA ARG A 295 17.35 8.48 19.94
C ARG A 295 18.28 9.02 21.04
N ALA A 296 18.12 10.29 21.41
CA ALA A 296 18.96 10.93 22.43
C ALA A 296 18.77 10.32 23.84
N GLU A 297 17.59 9.81 24.12
CA GLU A 297 17.22 9.20 25.40
C GLU A 297 17.43 7.68 25.41
N SER A 298 17.81 7.08 24.26
CA SER A 298 17.87 5.63 24.07
C SER A 298 16.58 4.92 24.50
N SER A 299 15.45 5.60 24.32
CA SER A 299 14.13 5.15 24.74
C SER A 299 13.14 5.16 23.58
N GLY A 300 12.08 4.37 23.69
CA GLY A 300 11.03 4.32 22.71
C GLY A 300 9.72 3.80 23.27
N GLN A 301 8.66 3.95 22.50
CA GLN A 301 7.34 3.43 22.82
C GLN A 301 6.69 2.89 21.56
N VAL A 302 6.11 1.70 21.65
CA VAL A 302 5.36 1.07 20.56
C VAL A 302 3.96 0.73 21.04
N THR A 303 2.97 1.22 20.30
CA THR A 303 1.57 0.84 20.44
C THR A 303 1.19 -0.07 19.27
N ALA A 304 0.70 -1.27 19.57
CA ALA A 304 0.29 -2.26 18.60
C ALA A 304 -1.18 -2.66 18.80
N ARG A 305 -1.87 -2.94 17.69
CA ARG A 305 -3.17 -3.62 17.70
C ARG A 305 -2.92 -5.12 17.71
N VAL A 306 -3.56 -5.81 18.64
CA VAL A 306 -3.57 -7.26 18.78
C VAL A 306 -4.97 -7.74 18.49
N VAL A 307 -5.10 -8.64 17.52
CA VAL A 307 -6.35 -9.34 17.23
C VAL A 307 -6.20 -10.76 17.75
N LEU A 308 -7.10 -11.16 18.63
CA LEU A 308 -7.16 -12.50 19.19
C LEU A 308 -8.06 -13.39 18.34
N THR A 309 -7.83 -14.69 18.37
CA THR A 309 -8.60 -15.67 17.57
C THR A 309 -10.07 -15.76 17.95
N ASN A 310 -10.49 -15.20 19.08
CA ASN A 310 -11.89 -15.06 19.49
C ASN A 310 -12.55 -13.76 18.97
N GLY A 311 -11.88 -13.04 18.06
CA GLY A 311 -12.37 -11.78 17.49
C GLY A 311 -12.26 -10.57 18.41
N ALA A 312 -11.68 -10.73 19.61
CA ALA A 312 -11.38 -9.61 20.49
C ALA A 312 -10.21 -8.81 19.94
N GLU A 313 -10.29 -7.49 20.09
CA GLU A 313 -9.22 -6.60 19.68
C GLU A 313 -8.73 -5.77 20.85
N GLU A 314 -7.42 -5.73 20.99
CA GLU A 314 -6.74 -5.07 22.08
C GLU A 314 -5.65 -4.14 21.55
N GLU A 315 -5.51 -2.98 22.17
CA GLU A 315 -4.33 -2.15 22.03
C GLU A 315 -3.33 -2.52 23.11
N ARG A 316 -2.09 -2.77 22.71
CA ARG A 316 -0.96 -3.05 23.61
C ARG A 316 0.10 -1.98 23.40
N SER A 317 0.45 -1.26 24.46
CA SER A 317 1.54 -0.29 24.46
C SER A 317 2.68 -0.81 25.32
N VAL A 318 3.90 -0.78 24.79
CA VAL A 318 5.12 -1.16 25.51
C VAL A 318 6.16 -0.05 25.40
N ARG A 319 6.95 0.16 26.46
CA ARG A 319 8.13 1.02 26.41
C ARG A 319 9.35 0.17 26.10
N LEU A 320 10.29 0.75 25.37
CA LEU A 320 11.53 0.13 24.98
C LEU A 320 12.70 0.98 25.43
N GLU A 321 13.79 0.31 25.77
CA GLU A 321 15.08 0.92 26.08
C GLU A 321 16.19 0.20 25.31
N LYS A 322 17.23 0.96 24.96
CA LYS A 322 18.43 0.41 24.35
C LYS A 322 19.46 0.12 25.43
N SER A 323 19.93 -1.12 25.47
CA SER A 323 20.97 -1.60 26.38
C SER A 323 22.14 -2.23 25.59
N ASP A 324 23.05 -2.91 26.28
CA ASP A 324 24.18 -3.61 25.65
C ASP A 324 23.72 -4.70 24.66
N VAL A 325 22.53 -5.28 24.87
CA VAL A 325 21.93 -6.27 23.95
C VAL A 325 21.12 -5.64 22.81
N GLY A 326 21.08 -4.30 22.73
CA GLY A 326 20.30 -3.55 21.76
C GLY A 326 18.94 -3.11 22.34
N TRP A 327 18.00 -2.80 21.44
CA TRP A 327 16.63 -2.45 21.80
C TRP A 327 15.90 -3.63 22.45
N SER A 328 15.29 -3.38 23.61
CA SER A 328 14.54 -4.37 24.38
C SER A 328 13.32 -3.72 25.05
N VAL A 329 12.29 -4.51 25.40
CA VAL A 329 11.10 -4.01 26.09
C VAL A 329 11.42 -3.80 27.57
N GLU A 330 11.06 -2.63 28.11
CA GLU A 330 11.18 -2.32 29.54
C GLU A 330 10.23 -3.24 30.33
N PRO A 331 10.73 -4.06 31.26
CA PRO A 331 9.89 -4.99 32.01
C PRO A 331 8.76 -4.28 32.77
N GLY A 332 7.54 -4.81 32.70
CA GLY A 332 6.37 -4.24 33.38
C GLY A 332 5.82 -2.95 32.75
N SER A 333 6.38 -2.46 31.65
CA SER A 333 5.88 -1.26 30.95
C SER A 333 4.61 -1.50 30.13
N MET A 334 4.20 -2.76 29.97
CA MET A 334 3.08 -3.14 29.11
C MET A 334 1.74 -2.61 29.65
N ALA A 335 1.10 -1.75 28.88
CA ALA A 335 -0.26 -1.28 29.12
C ALA A 335 -1.22 -1.88 28.08
N SER A 336 -2.45 -2.13 28.51
CA SER A 336 -3.48 -2.80 27.73
C SER A 336 -4.75 -1.98 27.69
N ARG A 337 -5.36 -1.83 26.52
CA ARG A 337 -6.67 -1.19 26.34
C ARG A 337 -7.53 -2.03 25.41
N LEU A 338 -8.72 -2.42 25.86
CA LEU A 338 -9.66 -3.18 25.03
C LEU A 338 -10.30 -2.26 23.98
N ILE A 339 -10.26 -2.67 22.71
CA ILE A 339 -10.88 -1.96 21.59
C ILE A 339 -12.22 -2.62 21.24
N LYS A 340 -12.24 -3.96 21.16
CA LYS A 340 -13.43 -4.77 20.86
C LYS A 340 -13.45 -6.00 21.78
N GLU A 341 -14.61 -6.29 22.36
CA GLU A 341 -14.80 -7.51 23.15
C GLU A 341 -14.83 -8.76 22.26
N ALA A 342 -14.56 -9.93 22.86
CA ALA A 342 -14.67 -11.21 22.16
C ALA A 342 -16.10 -11.44 21.68
N ASP A 343 -16.26 -12.05 20.51
CA ASP A 343 -17.58 -12.42 20.01
C ASP A 343 -18.14 -13.56 20.90
N GLN A 344 -18.97 -13.21 21.88
CA GLN A 344 -19.56 -14.19 22.79
C GLN A 344 -20.53 -15.10 22.01
N GLY A 345 -20.18 -16.38 21.91
CA GLY A 345 -21.13 -17.43 21.59
C GLY A 345 -22.30 -17.38 22.58
N SER A 346 -23.50 -17.18 22.05
CA SER A 346 -24.76 -17.09 22.77
C SER A 346 -24.97 -18.24 23.77
N MET A 347 -24.80 -17.96 25.06
CA MET A 347 -25.48 -18.70 26.13
C MET A 347 -26.24 -17.71 27.00
N SER A 348 -27.36 -17.21 26.45
CA SER A 348 -28.38 -16.56 27.26
C SER A 348 -29.35 -17.62 27.76
N TYR A 349 -29.22 -18.01 29.04
CA TYR A 349 -30.34 -18.62 29.75
C TYR A 349 -31.34 -17.51 30.05
N THR A 350 -32.43 -17.47 29.30
CA THR A 350 -33.55 -16.56 29.60
C THR A 350 -34.42 -17.19 30.68
N THR A 351 -34.29 -16.67 31.91
CA THR A 351 -35.35 -16.77 32.91
C THR A 351 -36.51 -15.87 32.47
N PRO A 352 -37.74 -16.38 32.33
CA PRO A 352 -38.85 -15.60 31.82
C PRO A 352 -39.37 -14.64 32.90
N GLY A 353 -39.33 -13.34 32.60
CA GLY A 353 -40.11 -12.34 33.29
C GLY A 353 -39.33 -11.12 33.74
N GLN A 354 -39.05 -10.20 32.82
CA GLN A 354 -39.19 -8.76 33.06
C GLN A 354 -39.02 -7.98 31.75
N GLN A 355 -40.05 -7.22 31.38
CA GLN A 355 -40.05 -6.31 30.25
C GLN A 355 -39.51 -4.93 30.64
N GLN A 356 -38.43 -4.55 29.91
CA GLN A 356 -38.22 -3.27 29.18
C GLN A 356 -37.74 -2.02 29.97
N PRO A 357 -37.09 -1.01 29.33
CA PRO A 357 -37.01 -0.75 27.88
C PRO A 357 -35.68 -0.16 27.26
N LEU A 358 -35.62 -0.25 25.91
CA LEU A 358 -35.03 0.68 24.91
C LEU A 358 -33.51 0.96 24.93
N GLU A 359 -32.78 0.32 23.99
CA GLU A 359 -31.94 1.06 23.04
C GLU A 359 -32.24 0.57 21.62
N ALA A 360 -32.95 1.40 20.87
CA ALA A 360 -33.23 1.20 19.46
C ALA A 360 -31.96 1.54 18.67
N SER A 361 -31.21 0.51 18.26
CA SER A 361 -30.40 0.64 17.05
C SER A 361 -31.40 0.75 15.90
N ALA A 362 -31.39 1.87 15.19
CA ALA A 362 -32.23 2.07 14.02
C ALA A 362 -31.93 0.98 12.96
N GLN A 363 -32.65 -0.15 13.04
CA GLN A 363 -32.67 -1.15 12.00
C GLN A 363 -33.51 -0.58 10.85
N LEU A 364 -32.82 -0.23 9.77
CA LEU A 364 -33.46 0.12 8.50
C LEU A 364 -34.48 -0.97 8.16
N GLU A 365 -35.71 -0.58 7.80
CA GLU A 365 -36.79 -1.52 7.49
C GLU A 365 -36.32 -2.52 6.40
N PRO A 366 -36.55 -3.83 6.59
CA PRO A 366 -36.18 -4.82 5.59
C PRO A 366 -36.90 -4.56 4.28
N ILE A 367 -36.15 -4.46 3.19
CA ILE A 367 -36.71 -4.35 1.83
C ILE A 367 -36.84 -5.76 1.24
N SER A 368 -37.88 -6.01 0.44
CA SER A 368 -38.05 -7.30 -0.26
C SER A 368 -37.78 -7.11 -1.74
N MET A 369 -36.98 -7.98 -2.34
CA MET A 369 -36.59 -7.93 -3.75
C MET A 369 -36.58 -9.34 -4.34
N SER A 370 -36.81 -9.44 -5.64
CA SER A 370 -36.67 -10.71 -6.35
C SER A 370 -35.19 -11.08 -6.55
N PHE A 371 -34.91 -12.37 -6.69
CA PHE A 371 -33.53 -12.87 -6.82
C PHE A 371 -32.72 -12.20 -7.96
N PRO A 372 -33.27 -11.94 -9.16
CA PRO A 372 -32.52 -11.26 -10.22
C PRO A 372 -32.19 -9.80 -9.91
N GLU A 373 -33.02 -9.12 -9.11
CA GLU A 373 -32.81 -7.70 -8.76
C GLU A 373 -31.63 -7.50 -7.80
N LEU A 374 -31.13 -8.57 -7.18
CA LEU A 374 -29.91 -8.55 -6.37
C LEU A 374 -28.67 -8.13 -7.17
N VAL A 375 -28.74 -8.14 -8.51
CA VAL A 375 -27.68 -7.61 -9.39
C VAL A 375 -27.35 -6.14 -9.08
N THR A 376 -28.30 -5.38 -8.49
CA THR A 376 -28.09 -3.99 -8.06
C THR A 376 -27.05 -3.82 -6.96
N PHE A 377 -26.66 -4.92 -6.28
CA PHE A 377 -25.68 -4.94 -5.21
C PHE A 377 -24.35 -5.59 -5.63
N VAL A 378 -24.12 -5.83 -6.93
CA VAL A 378 -22.82 -6.29 -7.43
C VAL A 378 -21.73 -5.28 -7.04
N ASP A 379 -20.55 -5.81 -6.70
CA ASP A 379 -19.37 -5.15 -6.16
C ASP A 379 -19.55 -4.52 -4.76
N ARG A 380 -20.60 -4.92 -4.02
CA ARG A 380 -20.82 -4.51 -2.63
C ARG A 380 -20.52 -5.66 -1.66
N ALA A 381 -20.02 -5.29 -0.47
CA ALA A 381 -19.90 -6.21 0.65
C ALA A 381 -21.29 -6.57 1.19
N VAL A 382 -21.56 -7.88 1.27
CA VAL A 382 -22.85 -8.44 1.68
C VAL A 382 -22.63 -9.62 2.63
N VAL A 383 -23.53 -9.77 3.59
CA VAL A 383 -23.65 -10.99 4.40
C VAL A 383 -24.89 -11.74 3.94
N LEU A 384 -24.69 -12.88 3.27
CA LEU A 384 -25.77 -13.76 2.86
C LEU A 384 -26.26 -14.57 4.06
N GLU A 385 -27.57 -14.61 4.26
CA GLU A 385 -28.24 -15.50 5.20
C GLU A 385 -28.90 -16.61 4.39
N MET A 386 -28.37 -17.83 4.53
CA MET A 386 -28.86 -19.01 3.84
C MET A 386 -30.10 -19.56 4.55
N THR A 387 -30.94 -20.30 3.83
CA THR A 387 -32.12 -20.99 4.37
C THR A 387 -31.74 -21.99 5.48
N SER A 388 -30.50 -22.47 5.49
CA SER A 388 -29.95 -23.32 6.57
C SER A 388 -29.60 -22.54 7.85
N GLY A 389 -29.79 -21.22 7.89
CA GLY A 389 -29.35 -20.33 8.97
C GLY A 389 -27.85 -19.99 8.93
N ARG A 390 -27.09 -20.48 7.94
CA ARG A 390 -25.66 -20.17 7.78
C ARG A 390 -25.51 -18.75 7.25
N LYS A 391 -24.61 -17.97 7.86
CA LYS A 391 -24.23 -16.63 7.37
C LYS A 391 -22.90 -16.69 6.63
N ILE A 392 -22.80 -15.97 5.51
CA ILE A 392 -21.62 -15.98 4.64
C ILE A 392 -21.29 -14.53 4.29
N ASP A 393 -20.11 -14.08 4.70
CA ASP A 393 -19.58 -12.76 4.39
C ASP A 393 -18.78 -12.79 3.08
N GLY A 394 -18.88 -11.74 2.28
CA GLY A 394 -18.09 -11.57 1.06
C GLY A 394 -18.57 -10.42 0.17
N VAL A 395 -17.97 -10.31 -1.02
CA VAL A 395 -18.33 -9.29 -2.02
C VAL A 395 -19.13 -9.93 -3.14
N LEU A 396 -20.33 -9.42 -3.42
CA LEU A 396 -21.19 -9.96 -4.48
C LEU A 396 -20.59 -9.63 -5.85
N ARG A 397 -20.18 -10.63 -6.65
CA ARG A 397 -19.52 -10.37 -7.96
C ARG A 397 -20.44 -10.53 -9.14
N LYS A 398 -21.41 -11.46 -9.04
CA LYS A 398 -22.33 -11.75 -10.14
C LYS A 398 -23.65 -12.27 -9.62
N VAL A 399 -24.73 -11.92 -10.30
CA VAL A 399 -26.06 -12.50 -10.10
C VAL A 399 -26.59 -12.94 -11.47
N SER A 400 -27.09 -14.16 -11.53
CA SER A 400 -27.81 -14.73 -12.67
C SER A 400 -29.22 -15.15 -12.22
N VAL A 401 -30.02 -15.69 -13.14
CA VAL A 401 -31.43 -16.00 -12.87
C VAL A 401 -31.64 -16.96 -11.68
N ASN A 402 -30.74 -17.94 -11.51
CA ASN A 402 -30.86 -18.98 -10.47
C ASN A 402 -29.66 -19.10 -9.53
N ARG A 403 -28.60 -18.30 -9.73
CA ARG A 403 -27.37 -18.37 -8.93
C ARG A 403 -26.76 -16.99 -8.73
N LEU A 404 -26.04 -16.81 -7.63
CA LEU A 404 -25.16 -15.68 -7.40
C LEU A 404 -23.76 -16.15 -7.07
N TRP A 405 -22.76 -15.30 -7.29
CA TRP A 405 -21.36 -15.54 -6.97
C TRP A 405 -20.88 -14.49 -6.01
N ILE A 406 -20.24 -14.93 -4.93
CA ILE A 406 -19.66 -14.08 -3.92
C ILE A 406 -18.19 -14.43 -3.76
N GLU A 407 -17.38 -13.40 -3.63
CA GLU A 407 -15.95 -13.49 -3.36
C GLU A 407 -15.74 -13.48 -1.85
N ILE A 408 -15.15 -14.55 -1.31
CA ILE A 408 -14.99 -14.78 0.12
C ILE A 408 -13.50 -14.79 0.44
N ASN A 409 -13.11 -14.07 1.49
CA ASN A 409 -11.76 -14.15 2.03
C ASN A 409 -11.64 -15.43 2.88
N VAL A 410 -10.74 -16.34 2.49
CA VAL A 410 -10.44 -17.57 3.23
C VAL A 410 -8.94 -17.63 3.54
N GLY A 411 -8.58 -17.33 4.79
CA GLY A 411 -7.19 -17.22 5.19
C GLY A 411 -6.47 -16.09 4.44
N SER A 412 -5.42 -16.41 3.69
CA SER A 412 -4.63 -15.47 2.88
C SER A 412 -5.06 -15.40 1.41
N GLY A 413 -6.13 -16.11 1.03
CA GLY A 413 -6.61 -16.21 -0.34
C GLY A 413 -8.04 -15.73 -0.49
N VAL A 414 -8.42 -15.50 -1.76
CA VAL A 414 -9.76 -15.09 -2.15
C VAL A 414 -10.37 -16.22 -2.96
N VAL A 415 -11.58 -16.65 -2.60
CA VAL A 415 -12.30 -17.72 -3.30
C VAL A 415 -13.65 -17.22 -3.76
N GLU A 416 -13.91 -17.34 -5.06
CA GLU A 416 -15.25 -17.12 -5.61
C GLU A 416 -16.11 -18.36 -5.42
N ARG A 417 -17.30 -18.18 -4.83
CA ARG A 417 -18.24 -19.26 -4.57
C ARG A 417 -19.62 -18.93 -5.09
N SER A 418 -20.23 -19.89 -5.79
CA SER A 418 -21.60 -19.76 -6.30
C SER A 418 -22.63 -20.32 -5.32
N PHE A 419 -23.79 -19.66 -5.21
CA PHE A 419 -24.93 -20.07 -4.39
C PHE A 419 -26.22 -20.07 -5.21
N PRO A 420 -27.05 -21.13 -5.13
CA PRO A 420 -28.33 -21.19 -5.80
C PRO A 420 -29.40 -20.38 -5.08
N LYS A 421 -30.39 -19.88 -5.84
CA LYS A 421 -31.48 -19.04 -5.31
C LYS A 421 -32.27 -19.70 -4.19
N ASP A 422 -32.46 -21.02 -4.26
CA ASP A 422 -33.34 -21.75 -3.35
C ASP A 422 -32.73 -21.88 -1.95
N GLU A 423 -31.41 -21.77 -1.86
CA GLU A 423 -30.66 -21.80 -0.61
C GLU A 423 -30.53 -20.41 0.03
N LEU A 424 -30.85 -19.32 -0.66
CA LEU A 424 -30.75 -17.96 -0.13
C LEU A 424 -32.06 -17.52 0.54
N GLN A 425 -31.97 -16.99 1.76
CA GLN A 425 -33.11 -16.46 2.51
C GLN A 425 -33.13 -14.92 2.50
N SER A 426 -32.00 -14.30 2.82
CA SER A 426 -31.86 -12.84 2.79
C SER A 426 -30.39 -12.44 2.61
N LEU A 427 -30.12 -11.17 2.34
CA LEU A 427 -28.78 -10.60 2.42
C LEU A 427 -28.79 -9.34 3.29
N VAL A 428 -27.68 -9.05 3.95
CA VAL A 428 -27.48 -7.82 4.71
C VAL A 428 -26.36 -7.03 4.04
N LEU A 429 -26.64 -5.79 3.66
CA LEU A 429 -25.65 -4.90 3.07
C LEU A 429 -24.70 -4.36 4.15
N GLY A 430 -23.49 -3.92 3.76
CA GLY A 430 -22.58 -3.22 4.67
C GLY A 430 -23.17 -1.96 5.35
N SER A 431 -24.28 -1.43 4.86
CA SER A 431 -25.06 -0.35 5.49
C SER A 431 -25.96 -0.81 6.64
N GLY A 432 -26.06 -2.12 6.91
CA GLY A 432 -26.97 -2.70 7.89
C GLY A 432 -28.40 -2.93 7.38
N GLN A 433 -28.70 -2.60 6.12
CA GLN A 433 -30.00 -2.84 5.51
C GLN A 433 -30.16 -4.33 5.14
N LYS A 434 -31.26 -4.95 5.60
CA LYS A 434 -31.62 -6.33 5.26
C LYS A 434 -32.49 -6.35 3.99
N VAL A 435 -32.13 -7.18 3.02
CA VAL A 435 -32.92 -7.46 1.83
C VAL A 435 -33.43 -8.90 1.89
N ASN A 436 -34.74 -9.08 2.02
CA ASN A 436 -35.37 -10.39 1.93
C ASN A 436 -35.53 -10.77 0.46
N VAL A 437 -35.27 -12.04 0.14
CA VAL A 437 -35.31 -12.53 -1.24
C VAL A 437 -36.64 -13.22 -1.47
N ASP A 438 -37.48 -12.61 -2.30
CA ASP A 438 -38.78 -13.17 -2.66
C ASP A 438 -38.58 -14.37 -3.59
N LYS A 439 -38.95 -15.56 -3.10
CA LYS A 439 -39.04 -16.78 -3.90
C LYS A 439 -40.33 -16.69 -4.70
N GLY A 440 -40.29 -15.93 -5.80
CA GLY A 440 -41.46 -15.61 -6.62
C GLY A 440 -42.27 -16.85 -6.98
N ASP A 441 -43.44 -16.99 -6.35
CA ASP A 441 -44.49 -17.91 -6.73
C ASP A 441 -45.79 -17.10 -6.75
N THR A 442 -45.90 -16.23 -7.76
CA THR A 442 -47.16 -15.57 -8.08
C THR A 442 -47.33 -15.59 -9.58
N GLN A 443 -48.09 -16.59 -10.02
CA GLN A 443 -48.80 -16.58 -11.29
C GLN A 443 -49.51 -15.23 -11.44
N THR A 444 -49.26 -14.55 -12.55
CA THR A 444 -50.30 -13.71 -13.14
C THR A 444 -50.31 -14.04 -14.62
N GLU A 445 -51.29 -14.86 -15.00
CA GLU A 445 -51.72 -15.06 -16.36
C GLU A 445 -51.98 -13.70 -17.01
N THR A 446 -51.37 -13.45 -18.16
CA THR A 446 -52.02 -12.65 -19.19
C THR A 446 -51.64 -13.21 -20.55
N THR A 447 -52.52 -14.08 -21.03
CA THR A 447 -52.65 -14.52 -22.41
C THR A 447 -52.81 -13.32 -23.34
N VAL A 448 -51.92 -13.13 -24.32
CA VAL A 448 -52.31 -12.63 -25.67
C VAL A 448 -51.38 -13.21 -26.75
N ALA A 449 -51.94 -14.14 -27.50
CA ALA A 449 -51.85 -14.39 -28.95
C ALA A 449 -50.52 -14.28 -29.72
N VAL A 450 -50.15 -15.43 -30.31
CA VAL A 450 -49.37 -15.59 -31.54
C VAL A 450 -50.20 -15.08 -32.75
N PRO A 451 -49.54 -14.58 -33.81
CA PRO A 451 -49.67 -15.30 -35.08
C PRO A 451 -48.33 -15.57 -35.78
N GLU A 452 -48.23 -16.78 -36.31
CA GLU A 452 -47.28 -17.25 -37.33
C GLU A 452 -47.36 -16.42 -38.62
N VAL A 453 -46.23 -16.30 -39.34
CA VAL A 453 -45.97 -16.58 -40.78
C VAL A 453 -44.52 -16.10 -41.03
N GLY A 454 -43.59 -16.74 -41.73
CA GLY A 454 -43.56 -17.97 -42.51
C GLY A 454 -42.12 -18.16 -43.04
N SER A 455 -41.88 -19.35 -43.58
CA SER A 455 -40.60 -19.87 -44.09
C SER A 455 -40.04 -19.11 -45.29
N ALA A 456 -38.70 -19.08 -45.42
CA ALA A 456 -37.90 -19.49 -46.59
C ALA A 456 -36.66 -18.62 -46.89
N ASP A 457 -35.53 -19.34 -47.02
CA ASP A 457 -34.37 -19.17 -47.90
C ASP A 457 -33.37 -17.99 -47.80
N SER A 458 -32.14 -18.40 -47.42
CA SER A 458 -30.81 -18.13 -48.01
C SER A 458 -30.52 -16.75 -48.62
N THR A 459 -29.43 -16.09 -48.15
CA THR A 459 -28.13 -15.98 -48.86
C THR A 459 -27.11 -15.17 -48.02
N THR A 460 -26.02 -15.84 -47.62
CA THR A 460 -24.61 -15.43 -47.54
C THR A 460 -24.19 -13.98 -47.24
N ARG A 461 -23.48 -13.78 -46.12
CA ARG A 461 -22.15 -13.12 -45.99
C ARG A 461 -21.71 -13.14 -44.50
N ALA A 462 -20.87 -14.08 -44.10
CA ALA A 462 -19.40 -13.99 -44.10
C ALA A 462 -18.84 -13.36 -42.81
N GLY A 463 -18.24 -14.21 -41.97
CA GLY A 463 -16.97 -13.92 -41.31
C GLY A 463 -16.98 -13.58 -39.83
N SER A 464 -17.25 -14.56 -38.97
CA SER A 464 -16.48 -14.74 -37.71
C SER A 464 -16.78 -16.12 -37.12
N THR A 465 -15.84 -17.04 -37.30
CA THR A 465 -15.84 -18.38 -36.70
C THR A 465 -15.77 -18.27 -35.18
N HIS A 466 -16.91 -18.40 -34.52
CA HIS A 466 -16.99 -19.02 -33.20
C HIS A 466 -16.75 -20.53 -33.38
N PHE A 467 -15.62 -21.04 -32.87
CA PHE A 467 -15.47 -22.46 -32.63
C PHE A 467 -16.07 -22.77 -31.26
N SER A 468 -17.25 -23.38 -31.25
CA SER A 468 -17.77 -24.14 -30.13
C SER A 468 -17.46 -25.62 -30.38
N ASP A 469 -16.45 -26.08 -29.62
CA ASP A 469 -16.47 -27.27 -28.78
C ASP A 469 -16.48 -28.70 -29.36
N THR A 470 -15.82 -29.56 -28.58
CA THR A 470 -16.08 -31.00 -28.36
C THR A 470 -15.15 -32.05 -29.03
N ASP A 471 -14.58 -32.87 -28.14
CA ASP A 471 -13.84 -34.14 -28.27
C ASP A 471 -12.33 -34.08 -28.56
N ASP A 472 -11.57 -33.58 -27.58
CA ASP A 472 -10.18 -34.00 -27.43
C ASP A 472 -10.11 -35.51 -27.10
N PRO A 473 -9.52 -36.36 -27.96
CA PRO A 473 -9.50 -37.82 -27.78
C PRO A 473 -8.76 -38.26 -26.51
N ARG A 474 -8.01 -37.37 -25.85
CA ARG A 474 -7.32 -37.63 -24.59
C ARG A 474 -8.28 -37.69 -23.40
N VAL A 475 -9.45 -37.06 -23.48
CA VAL A 475 -10.45 -37.02 -22.39
C VAL A 475 -10.94 -38.42 -22.04
N GLU A 476 -11.28 -39.25 -23.04
CA GLU A 476 -11.70 -40.65 -22.80
C GLU A 476 -10.59 -41.47 -22.15
N LYS A 477 -9.34 -41.27 -22.59
CA LYS A 477 -8.17 -41.95 -22.02
C LYS A 477 -7.95 -41.56 -20.56
N PHE A 478 -8.10 -40.28 -20.22
CA PHE A 478 -7.91 -39.79 -18.84
C PHE A 478 -9.07 -40.18 -17.92
N ARG A 479 -10.30 -40.25 -18.43
CA ARG A 479 -11.45 -40.79 -17.67
C ARG A 479 -11.21 -42.23 -17.22
N GLY A 480 -10.48 -43.04 -18.00
CA GLY A 480 -10.06 -44.38 -17.60
C GLY A 480 -9.09 -44.45 -16.42
N LEU A 481 -8.51 -43.31 -16.02
CA LEU A 481 -7.56 -43.18 -14.91
C LEU A 481 -8.17 -42.43 -13.71
N LEU A 482 -9.47 -42.12 -13.73
CA LEU A 482 -10.18 -41.51 -12.60
C LEU A 482 -10.05 -42.37 -11.34
N GLY A 483 -9.70 -41.73 -10.23
CA GLY A 483 -9.47 -42.39 -8.95
C GLY A 483 -8.15 -43.16 -8.85
N GLN A 484 -7.24 -43.04 -9.83
CA GLN A 484 -5.90 -43.62 -9.77
C GLN A 484 -4.84 -42.57 -9.46
N SER A 485 -3.70 -43.01 -8.90
CA SER A 485 -2.52 -42.17 -8.75
C SER A 485 -1.89 -41.98 -10.13
N VAL A 486 -1.78 -40.73 -10.58
CA VAL A 486 -1.26 -40.35 -11.90
C VAL A 486 -0.19 -39.28 -11.75
N THR A 487 0.81 -39.31 -12.62
CA THR A 487 1.79 -38.24 -12.78
C THR A 487 1.40 -37.37 -13.97
N VAL A 488 1.13 -36.09 -13.71
CA VAL A 488 0.78 -35.09 -14.71
C VAL A 488 2.02 -34.25 -15.02
N THR A 489 2.37 -34.16 -16.30
CA THR A 489 3.41 -33.25 -16.82
C THR A 489 2.72 -32.20 -17.68
N ALA A 490 2.74 -30.95 -17.22
CA ALA A 490 2.20 -29.80 -17.97
C ALA A 490 3.30 -29.06 -18.75
N ASP A 491 2.90 -28.12 -19.60
CA ASP A 491 3.82 -27.28 -20.37
C ASP A 491 4.73 -26.42 -19.51
N GLU A 492 4.20 -26.00 -18.35
CA GLU A 492 4.87 -25.18 -17.35
C GLU A 492 4.82 -25.86 -15.98
N GLY A 493 5.97 -25.85 -15.29
CA GLY A 493 6.09 -26.39 -13.94
C GLY A 493 6.57 -27.85 -13.85
N PRO A 494 6.87 -28.33 -12.63
CA PRO A 494 7.36 -29.68 -12.39
C PRO A 494 6.24 -30.71 -12.56
N ALA A 495 6.59 -31.93 -12.97
CA ALA A 495 5.66 -33.06 -13.01
C ALA A 495 5.13 -33.36 -11.60
N ARG A 496 3.82 -33.54 -11.46
CA ARG A 496 3.16 -33.76 -10.16
C ARG A 496 2.45 -35.10 -10.12
N THR A 497 2.64 -35.84 -9.05
CA THR A 497 1.99 -37.14 -8.83
C THR A 497 0.90 -37.00 -7.78
N GLY A 498 -0.33 -37.38 -8.11
CA GLY A 498 -1.48 -37.29 -7.22
C GLY A 498 -2.66 -38.15 -7.69
N LEU A 499 -3.75 -38.14 -6.93
CA LEU A 499 -4.98 -38.85 -7.25
C LEU A 499 -5.82 -38.06 -8.23
N LEU A 500 -6.19 -38.64 -9.38
CA LEU A 500 -7.05 -37.98 -10.37
C LEU A 500 -8.51 -37.96 -9.87
N GLN A 501 -9.07 -36.77 -9.61
CA GLN A 501 -10.40 -36.60 -9.02
C GLN A 501 -11.50 -36.40 -10.07
N SER A 502 -11.26 -35.54 -11.06
CA SER A 502 -12.22 -35.27 -12.14
C SER A 502 -11.51 -35.07 -13.47
N VAL A 503 -12.23 -35.39 -14.56
CA VAL A 503 -11.79 -35.19 -15.95
C VAL A 503 -12.99 -34.64 -16.72
N GLU A 504 -12.93 -33.34 -17.00
CA GLU A 504 -13.91 -32.60 -17.80
C GLU A 504 -13.36 -32.39 -19.22
N SER A 505 -14.15 -31.79 -20.10
CA SER A 505 -13.77 -31.62 -21.52
C SER A 505 -12.61 -30.64 -21.71
N ASP A 506 -12.49 -29.67 -20.80
CA ASP A 506 -11.54 -28.57 -20.86
C ASP A 506 -10.45 -28.63 -19.77
N HIS A 507 -10.66 -29.38 -18.68
CA HIS A 507 -9.70 -29.47 -17.58
C HIS A 507 -9.75 -30.80 -16.81
N ILE A 508 -8.73 -31.02 -15.98
CA ILE A 508 -8.68 -32.13 -15.00
C ILE A 508 -8.36 -31.61 -13.60
N THR A 509 -8.77 -32.36 -12.58
CA THR A 509 -8.45 -32.07 -11.17
C THR A 509 -7.59 -33.18 -10.57
N LEU A 510 -6.42 -32.81 -10.03
CA LEU A 510 -5.45 -33.70 -9.41
C LEU A 510 -5.29 -33.37 -7.93
N SER A 511 -5.52 -34.34 -7.04
CA SER A 511 -5.33 -34.19 -5.59
C SER A 511 -3.97 -34.75 -5.19
N VAL A 512 -3.05 -33.88 -4.76
CA VAL A 512 -1.68 -34.24 -4.39
C VAL A 512 -1.53 -34.20 -2.86
N PRO A 513 -1.03 -35.26 -2.21
CA PRO A 513 -0.79 -35.25 -0.78
C PRO A 513 0.39 -34.32 -0.44
N VAL A 514 0.18 -33.37 0.48
CA VAL A 514 1.21 -32.43 0.94
C VAL A 514 1.15 -32.38 2.48
N GLY A 515 2.16 -32.97 3.13
CA GLY A 515 2.22 -33.05 4.59
C GLY A 515 1.08 -33.90 5.16
N ALA A 516 0.24 -33.31 6.01
CA ALA A 516 -0.90 -33.97 6.66
C ALA A 516 -2.24 -33.79 5.91
N GLY A 517 -2.26 -33.13 4.75
CA GLY A 517 -3.46 -32.86 3.96
C GLY A 517 -3.27 -33.07 2.46
N ASN A 518 -4.29 -32.76 1.67
CA ASN A 518 -4.26 -32.84 0.20
C ASN A 518 -4.45 -31.45 -0.41
N MET A 519 -3.71 -31.16 -1.48
CA MET A 519 -3.86 -29.95 -2.28
C MET A 519 -4.39 -30.32 -3.67
N GLU A 520 -5.43 -29.63 -4.12
CA GLU A 520 -6.02 -29.85 -5.44
C GLU A 520 -5.38 -28.93 -6.49
N TYR A 521 -5.08 -29.51 -7.64
CA TYR A 521 -4.49 -28.84 -8.78
C TYR A 521 -5.40 -28.99 -9.99
N PHE A 522 -5.66 -27.87 -10.66
CA PHE A 522 -6.46 -27.81 -11.87
C PHE A 522 -5.52 -27.62 -13.05
N TYR A 523 -5.66 -28.48 -14.06
CA TYR A 523 -4.88 -28.41 -15.29
C TYR A 523 -5.81 -28.29 -16.48
N ASP A 524 -5.61 -27.27 -17.31
CA ASP A 524 -6.28 -27.17 -18.61
C ASP A 524 -5.83 -28.31 -19.52
N MET A 525 -6.76 -28.91 -20.25
CA MET A 525 -6.52 -30.03 -21.17
C MET A 525 -5.45 -29.71 -22.22
N ASN A 526 -5.37 -28.43 -22.63
CA ASN A 526 -4.39 -27.93 -23.59
C ASN A 526 -2.98 -27.78 -23.01
N SER A 527 -2.85 -27.66 -21.69
CA SER A 527 -1.57 -27.49 -21.00
C SER A 527 -0.88 -28.81 -20.65
N ILE A 528 -1.56 -29.94 -20.76
CA ILE A 528 -1.06 -31.26 -20.35
C ILE A 528 -0.28 -31.89 -21.51
N ARG A 529 1.03 -32.07 -21.30
CA ARG A 529 1.90 -32.82 -22.22
C ARG A 529 1.72 -34.32 -22.08
N SER A 530 1.70 -34.82 -20.84
CA SER A 530 1.48 -36.23 -20.55
C SER A 530 0.79 -36.45 -19.21
N LEU A 531 -0.01 -37.52 -19.16
CA LEU A 531 -0.64 -38.02 -17.95
C LEU A 531 -0.50 -39.54 -17.97
N GLU A 532 0.21 -40.08 -16.99
CA GLU A 532 0.53 -41.51 -16.89
C GLU A 532 0.16 -42.03 -15.50
N ALA A 533 -0.31 -43.28 -15.42
CA ALA A 533 -0.52 -43.94 -14.14
C ALA A 533 0.82 -44.10 -13.41
N ALA A 534 0.89 -43.63 -12.16
CA ALA A 534 2.05 -43.84 -11.31
C ALA A 534 2.13 -45.33 -10.96
N ARG A 535 3.27 -45.96 -11.26
CA ARG A 535 3.51 -47.38 -10.96
C ARG A 535 3.71 -47.65 -9.48
#